data_AF-A0A9D1FX94-F1
#
_entry.id   AF-A0A9D1FX94-F1
#
_cell.length_a   1.000
_cell.length_b   1.000
_cell.length_c   1.000
_cell.angle_alpha   90.00
_cell.angle_beta   90.00
_cell.angle_gamma   90.00
#
_symmetry.space_group_name_H-M   'P 1'
#
loop_
_entity.id
_entity.type
_entity.pdbx_description
1 polymer ?
#
loop_
_entity_poly.entity_id
_entity_poly.type
_entity_poly.pdbx_seq_one_letter_code
_entity_poly.pdbx_strand_id
1 'polypeptide(L)' 'MDRKLMRNGNGWALCLNATILDLLKVNPKTDMVEYTIERDKLIITKSDKKREDALDD' A
#
# COMPACT_ATOMS: atom_id res chain seq x y z
N MET A 1 2.63 15.82 -5.87
CA MET A 1 1.73 15.40 -6.96
C MET A 1 0.41 15.06 -6.34
N ASP A 2 -0.65 15.73 -6.76
CA ASP A 2 -1.97 15.44 -6.25
C ASP A 2 -2.53 14.19 -6.95
N ARG A 3 -3.23 13.35 -6.19
CA ARG A 3 -3.84 12.11 -6.66
C ARG A 3 -5.28 12.09 -6.19
N LYS A 4 -6.18 11.64 -7.07
CA LYS A 4 -7.58 11.41 -6.71
C LYS A 4 -7.73 10.05 -6.05
N LEU A 5 -8.57 9.98 -5.02
CA LEU A 5 -9.07 8.72 -4.52
C LEU A 5 -10.01 8.09 -5.55
N MET A 6 -9.95 6.78 -5.67
CA MET A 6 -10.84 6.00 -6.50
C MET A 6 -11.77 5.19 -5.62
N ARG A 7 -13.04 5.09 -6.01
CA ARG A 7 -14.00 4.27 -5.28
C ARG A 7 -13.60 2.79 -5.38
N ASN A 8 -13.57 2.08 -4.25
CA ASN A 8 -13.33 0.65 -4.19
C ASN A 8 -14.31 0.00 -3.22
N GLY A 9 -15.42 -0.53 -3.74
CA GLY A 9 -16.54 -1.03 -2.94
C GLY A 9 -17.08 0.05 -1.99
N ASN A 10 -17.10 -0.26 -0.69
CA ASN A 10 -17.52 0.65 0.37
C ASN A 10 -16.40 1.61 0.85
N GLY A 11 -15.20 1.52 0.28
CA GLY A 11 -14.05 2.33 0.64
C GLY A 11 -13.47 3.14 -0.53
N TRP A 12 -12.26 3.65 -0.31
CA TRP A 12 -11.49 4.44 -1.25
C TRP A 12 -10.07 3.88 -1.38
N ALA A 13 -9.47 4.02 -2.55
CA ALA A 13 -8.12 3.54 -2.83
C ALA A 13 -7.26 4.64 -3.50
N LEU A 14 -5.95 4.59 -3.23
CA LEU A 14 -4.92 5.33 -3.96
C LEU A 14 -4.11 4.37 -4.82
N CYS A 15 -3.88 4.73 -6.08
CA CYS A 15 -2.95 3.99 -6.94
C CYS A 15 -1.52 4.44 -6.70
N LEU A 16 -0.68 3.50 -6.26
CA LEU A 16 0.77 3.63 -6.27
C LEU A 16 1.32 3.01 -7.55
N ASN A 17 2.18 3.74 -8.26
CA ASN A 17 2.83 3.21 -9.46
C ASN A 17 4.03 2.33 -9.06
N ALA A 18 4.52 1.53 -10.02
CA ALA A 18 5.65 0.64 -9.80
C ALA A 18 6.88 1.38 -9.24
N THR A 19 7.17 2.58 -9.75
CA THR A 19 8.30 3.39 -9.28
C THR A 19 8.23 3.70 -7.78
N ILE A 20 7.06 4.03 -7.23
CA ILE A 20 6.90 4.27 -5.79
C ILE A 20 7.12 2.97 -5.01
N LEU A 21 6.60 1.85 -5.50
CA LEU A 21 6.77 0.54 -4.86
C LEU A 21 8.25 0.12 -4.85
N ASP A 22 8.98 0.36 -5.94
CA ASP A 22 10.41 0.08 -6.05
C ASP A 22 11.24 0.91 -5.06
N LEU A 23 10.93 2.20 -4.94
CA LEU A 23 11.58 3.09 -3.96
C LEU A 23 11.35 2.63 -2.52
N LEU A 24 10.15 2.12 -2.22
CA LEU A 24 9.80 1.54 -0.92
C LEU A 24 10.30 0.10 -0.75
N LYS A 25 10.86 -0.51 -1.80
CA LYS A 25 11.25 -1.93 -1.86
C LYS A 25 10.11 -2.86 -1.45
N VAL A 26 8.89 -2.57 -1.90
CA VAL A 26 7.68 -3.35 -1.62
C VAL A 26 7.30 -4.16 -2.86
N ASN A 27 7.23 -5.47 -2.73
CA ASN A 27 6.63 -6.35 -3.72
C ASN A 27 5.12 -6.49 -3.44
N PRO A 28 4.22 -5.95 -4.27
CA PRO A 28 2.78 -5.96 -4.00
C PRO A 28 2.15 -7.37 -4.01
N LYS A 29 2.85 -8.38 -4.54
CA LYS A 29 2.38 -9.77 -4.54
C LYS A 29 2.63 -10.48 -3.22
N THR A 30 3.64 -10.09 -2.46
CA THR A 30 4.10 -10.85 -1.27
C THR A 30 4.19 -10.01 -0.01
N ASP A 31 4.54 -8.74 -0.13
CA ASP A 31 4.74 -7.84 0.99
C ASP A 31 3.43 -7.19 1.41
N MET A 32 3.23 -7.06 2.72
CA MET A 32 2.20 -6.18 3.29
C MET A 32 2.78 -4.79 3.54
N VAL A 33 1.88 -3.80 3.61
CA VAL A 33 2.20 -2.45 4.08
C VAL A 33 1.38 -2.16 5.33
N GLU A 34 1.95 -1.36 6.23
CA GLU A 34 1.25 -0.80 7.37
C GLU A 34 1.00 0.68 7.11
N TYR A 35 -0.11 1.20 7.63
CA TYR A 35 -0.31 2.64 7.67
C TYR A 35 -0.52 3.11 9.10
N THR A 36 0.03 4.27 9.39
CA THR A 36 -0.21 5.01 10.63
C THR A 36 -0.76 6.40 10.29
N ILE A 37 -1.56 6.94 11.21
CA ILE A 37 -2.05 8.31 11.10
C ILE A 37 -1.32 9.14 12.14
N GLU A 38 -0.56 10.11 11.69
CA GLU A 38 0.15 11.06 12.55
C GLU A 38 -0.31 12.47 12.22
N ARG A 39 -1.06 13.08 13.15
CA ARG A 39 -1.70 14.40 12.98
C ARG A 39 -2.64 14.39 11.77
N ASP A 40 -2.23 15.03 10.67
CA ASP A 40 -2.95 15.18 9.41
C ASP A 40 -2.34 14.36 8.27
N LYS A 41 -1.40 13.45 8.59
CA LYS A 41 -0.66 12.65 7.60
C LYS A 41 -0.99 11.17 7.73
N LEU A 42 -1.25 10.55 6.58
CA LEU A 42 -1.21 9.09 6.43
C LEU A 42 0.21 8.70 6.03
N ILE A 43 0.89 7.93 6.88
CA ILE A 43 2.23 7.42 6.63
C ILE A 43 2.11 5.94 6.30
N ILE A 44 2.68 5.53 5.17
CA ILE A 44 2.66 4.13 4.71
C ILE A 44 4.08 3.60 4.75
N THR A 45 4.28 2.47 5.43
CA THR A 45 5.56 1.79 5.59
C THR A 45 5.48 0.35 5.13
N LYS A 46 6.63 -0.23 4.74
CA LYS A 46 6.71 -1.68 4.52
C LYS A 46 6.48 -2.39 5.84
N SER A 47 5.60 -3.39 5.84
CA SER A 47 5.36 -4.25 7.00
C SER A 47 6.32 -5.45 6.99
N ASP A 48 6.65 -5.95 8.17
CA ASP A 48 7.35 -7.23 8.32
C ASP A 48 6.46 -8.43 7.98
N LYS A 49 5.14 -8.23 7.92
CA LYS A 49 4.17 -9.27 7.53
C LYS A 49 4.18 -9.53 6.03
N LYS A 50 3.84 -10.77 5.66
CA LYS A 50 3.61 -11.18 4.28
C LYS A 50 2.12 -11.39 4.03
N ARG A 51 1.75 -11.29 2.75
CA ARG A 51 0.42 -11.64 2.26
C ARG A 51 0.16 -13.12 2.48
N GLU A 52 -0.94 -13.44 3.15
CA GLU A 52 -1.35 -14.83 3.41
C GLU A 52 -1.74 -15.53 2.10
N ASP A 53 -2.33 -14.79 1.17
CA ASP A 53 -2.76 -15.25 -0.15
C ASP A 53 -1.62 -15.42 -1.16
N ALA A 54 -0.37 -15.11 -0.77
CA ALA A 54 0.81 -15.28 -1.62
C ALA A 54 1.42 -16.70 -1.54
N LEU A 55 0.91 -17.57 -0.67
CA LEU A 55 1.42 -18.91 -0.43
C LEU A 55 0.65 -19.99 -1.23
N ASP A 56 -0.41 -19.60 -1.92
CA ASP A 56 -1.33 -20.51 -2.64
C ASP A 56 -1.12 -20.52 -4.17
N ASP A 57 -0.10 -19.82 -4.69
CA ASP A 57 0.34 -19.80 -6.11
C ASP A 57 1.66 -20.57 -6.30
#